data_AF-A0A7M3XMU6-F1
#
_entry.id   AF-A0A7M3XMU6-F1
#
_cell.length_a   1.000
_cell.length_b   1.000
_cell.length_c   1.000
_cell.angle_alpha   90.00
_cell.angle_beta   90.00
_cell.angle_gamma   90.00
#
_symmetry.space_group_name_H-M   'P 1'
#
loop_
_entity.id
_entity.type
_entity.pdbx_description
1 polymer ?
#
loop_
_entity_poly.entity_id
_entity_poly.type
_entity_poly.pdbx_seq_one_letter_code
_entity_poly.pdbx_strand_id
1 'polypeptide(L)'
;ELYVGRLDIRRRLAQHIKFCSTRRILMVGDFGSGRTSLLRCSALEAPVSVHIDHISANNPGESLLQRMYSELVDYDFPANTVELVKRMVDYSQTFVDNLPLIVIDTPNVEDSVLFVALRDVLPSLERLQAVIVVVVETRQKMGISESVMHSFDNIETLLPLSVDEVQALVEKRITSVTDESFGLSLAHAEALHAKTGGLPLEVVKFMRDGIDNFRLSEKTDSSTINIPTPIDNPLEQSTETTVTKNEKTSEIELSEIIDASLPWNEREPQNDVLTIEQNSNLFDFDLDLDGLSESQQLDNPVEDFAYSANPDTEEVVIPAVRPKPVIDAGAFGGLLGRTREFEDSDKTDHEDMVNQATNDGTELWVSREMIEPEDRIEFEEHNSAELIHDEVGLDL
;
A
#
# COMPACT_ATOMS: atom_id res chain seq x y z
N GLU A 1 -10.20 25.30 8.69
CA GLU A 1 -10.21 23.91 8.19
C GLU A 1 -9.57 23.81 6.80
N LEU A 2 -8.64 22.88 6.60
CA LEU A 2 -7.75 22.76 5.42
C LEU A 2 -8.24 21.76 4.34
N TYR A 3 -9.49 21.29 4.41
CA TYR A 3 -10.05 20.25 3.52
C TYR A 3 -10.49 20.74 2.16
N VAL A 4 -9.63 21.49 1.48
CA VAL A 4 -9.96 22.03 0.16
C VAL A 4 -10.18 20.89 -0.84
N GLY A 5 -11.29 20.97 -1.59
CA GLY A 5 -11.70 19.95 -2.56
C GLY A 5 -12.11 18.59 -2.00
N ARG A 6 -12.29 18.47 -0.67
CA ARG A 6 -12.65 17.20 0.00
C ARG A 6 -13.84 17.32 0.95
N LEU A 7 -14.51 18.47 0.98
CA LEU A 7 -15.61 18.75 1.90
C LEU A 7 -16.80 17.81 1.70
N ASP A 8 -17.11 17.44 0.46
CA ASP A 8 -18.27 16.60 0.18
C ASP A 8 -18.05 15.16 0.66
N ILE A 9 -16.87 14.59 0.43
CA ILE A 9 -16.52 13.25 0.94
C ILE A 9 -16.50 13.27 2.47
N ARG A 10 -15.88 14.29 3.09
CA ARG A 10 -15.89 14.43 4.56
C ARG A 10 -17.31 14.50 5.11
N ARG A 11 -18.18 15.28 4.46
CA ARG A 11 -19.59 15.44 4.89
C ARG A 11 -20.33 14.12 4.80
N ARG A 12 -20.14 13.34 3.73
CA ARG A 12 -20.75 12.00 3.60
C ARG A 12 -20.25 11.05 4.68
N LEU A 13 -18.93 11.00 4.93
CA LEU A 13 -18.36 10.19 6.02
C LEU A 13 -18.96 10.57 7.37
N ALA A 14 -19.02 11.87 7.68
CA ALA A 14 -19.62 12.37 8.91
C ALA A 14 -21.12 12.00 9.02
N GLN A 15 -21.86 12.05 7.91
CA GLN A 15 -23.26 11.63 7.87
C GLN A 15 -23.42 10.12 8.12
N HIS A 16 -22.58 9.28 7.51
CA HIS A 16 -22.62 7.84 7.76
C HIS A 16 -22.38 7.51 9.22
N ILE A 17 -21.42 8.19 9.85
CA ILE A 17 -21.10 8.04 11.27
C ILE A 17 -22.28 8.49 12.15
N LYS A 18 -22.78 9.72 11.95
CA LYS A 18 -23.79 10.35 12.83
C LYS A 18 -25.21 9.83 12.66
N PHE A 19 -25.53 9.24 11.51
CA PHE A 19 -26.85 8.67 11.25
C PHE A 19 -26.86 7.15 11.37
N CYS A 20 -25.83 6.57 12.00
CA CYS A 20 -25.72 5.13 12.21
C CYS A 20 -25.89 4.30 10.94
N SER A 21 -25.37 4.81 9.82
CA SER A 21 -25.43 4.16 8.51
C SER A 21 -24.14 3.39 8.27
N THR A 22 -24.17 2.08 8.51
CA THR A 22 -23.03 1.18 8.27
C THR A 22 -22.64 1.20 6.78
N ARG A 23 -21.36 1.43 6.48
CA ARG A 23 -20.88 1.54 5.10
C ARG A 23 -19.47 0.99 4.98
N ARG A 24 -19.23 0.22 3.93
CA ARG A 24 -17.91 -0.19 3.44
C ARG A 24 -17.58 0.66 2.23
N ILE A 25 -16.55 1.48 2.34
CA ILE A 25 -16.16 2.46 1.34
C ILE A 25 -14.77 2.10 0.82
N LEU A 26 -14.66 1.94 -0.49
CA LEU A 26 -13.36 1.86 -1.14
C LEU A 26 -12.92 3.28 -1.53
N MET A 27 -11.93 3.82 -0.83
CA MET A 27 -11.37 5.13 -1.11
C MET A 27 -10.16 4.99 -2.04
N VAL A 28 -10.29 5.55 -3.24
CA VAL A 28 -9.28 5.47 -4.31
C VAL A 28 -8.60 6.81 -4.45
N GLY A 29 -7.28 6.83 -4.52
CA GLY A 29 -6.54 8.04 -4.89
C GLY A 29 -5.05 7.81 -4.84
N ASP A 30 -4.28 8.63 -5.54
CA ASP A 30 -2.83 8.40 -5.62
C ASP A 30 -2.11 8.84 -4.35
N PHE A 31 -0.84 8.45 -4.23
CA PHE A 31 0.03 8.96 -3.17
C PHE A 31 0.02 10.49 -3.14
N GLY A 32 -0.16 11.08 -1.95
CA GLY A 32 -0.22 12.53 -1.77
C GLY A 32 -1.55 13.21 -2.11
N SER A 33 -2.59 12.46 -2.51
CA SER A 33 -3.95 12.97 -2.80
C SER A 33 -4.73 13.51 -1.58
N GLY A 34 -4.23 13.26 -0.37
CA GLY A 34 -4.83 13.70 0.90
C GLY A 34 -5.75 12.69 1.59
N ARG A 35 -5.79 11.42 1.15
CA ARG A 35 -6.60 10.32 1.73
C ARG A 35 -6.45 10.20 3.25
N THR A 36 -5.22 9.97 3.72
CA THR A 36 -4.93 9.81 5.15
C THR A 36 -5.30 11.06 5.95
N SER A 37 -4.99 12.26 5.44
CA SER A 37 -5.36 13.53 6.10
C SER A 37 -6.88 13.71 6.20
N LEU A 38 -7.64 13.38 5.15
CA LEU A 38 -9.09 13.43 5.13
C LEU A 38 -9.70 12.47 6.16
N LEU A 39 -9.19 11.23 6.22
CA LEU A 39 -9.69 10.20 7.12
C LEU A 39 -9.36 10.49 8.58
N ARG A 40 -8.13 10.94 8.87
CA ARG A 40 -7.72 11.39 10.22
C ARG A 40 -8.59 12.52 10.74
N CYS A 41 -9.14 13.34 9.86
CA CYS A 41 -10.03 14.43 10.25
C CYS A 41 -11.49 14.00 10.34
N SER A 42 -11.89 13.02 9.53
CA SER A 42 -13.21 12.39 9.65
C SER A 42 -13.32 11.55 10.94
N ALA A 43 -12.19 11.05 11.45
CA ALA A 43 -12.08 10.38 12.74
C ALA A 43 -12.59 11.21 13.92
N LEU A 44 -12.54 12.55 13.83
CA LEU A 44 -13.04 13.44 14.88
C LEU A 44 -14.57 13.37 15.07
N GLU A 45 -15.30 12.83 14.09
CA GLU A 45 -16.75 12.66 14.14
C GLU A 45 -17.15 11.30 14.76
N ALA A 46 -16.21 10.36 14.86
CA ALA A 46 -16.45 9.01 15.37
C ALA A 46 -16.12 8.91 16.88
N PRO A 47 -16.86 8.08 17.65
CA PRO A 47 -16.55 7.85 19.06
C PRO A 47 -15.24 7.08 19.25
N VAL A 48 -14.96 6.16 18.33
CA VAL A 48 -13.71 5.38 18.24
C VAL A 48 -13.26 5.38 16.78
N SER A 49 -11.97 5.60 16.55
CA SER A 49 -11.37 5.53 15.23
C SER A 49 -10.14 4.63 15.26
N VAL A 50 -10.14 3.63 14.37
CA VAL A 50 -9.10 2.61 14.21
C VAL A 50 -8.36 2.87 12.90
N HIS A 51 -7.03 2.77 12.90
CA HIS A 51 -6.20 3.05 11.72
C HIS A 51 -5.16 1.95 11.54
N ILE A 52 -5.43 1.06 10.60
CA ILE A 52 -4.61 -0.11 10.29
C ILE A 52 -3.65 0.23 9.16
N ASP A 53 -2.36 0.13 9.43
CA ASP A 53 -1.27 0.48 8.52
C ASP A 53 -0.41 -0.72 8.10
N HIS A 54 -0.65 -1.89 8.69
CA HIS A 54 0.13 -3.10 8.45
C HIS A 54 -0.77 -4.35 8.31
N ILE A 55 -0.39 -5.22 7.37
CA ILE A 55 -0.94 -6.57 7.19
C ILE A 55 0.25 -7.50 7.00
N SER A 56 0.30 -8.58 7.78
CA SER A 56 1.32 -9.62 7.64
C SER A 56 1.11 -10.40 6.34
N ALA A 57 2.20 -10.76 5.66
CA ALA A 57 2.15 -11.68 4.53
C ALA A 57 1.81 -13.13 4.97
N ASN A 58 2.13 -13.48 6.23
CA ASN A 58 1.76 -14.75 6.82
C ASN A 58 0.32 -14.66 7.36
N ASN A 59 -0.60 -15.41 6.74
CA ASN A 59 -2.05 -15.37 6.97
C ASN A 59 -2.65 -13.93 6.95
N PRO A 60 -2.72 -13.29 5.76
CA PRO A 60 -3.09 -11.87 5.65
C PRO A 60 -4.46 -11.53 6.22
N GLY A 61 -5.47 -12.38 6.00
CA GLY A 61 -6.82 -12.16 6.51
C GLY A 61 -6.89 -12.26 8.04
N GLU A 62 -6.21 -13.24 8.63
CA GLU A 62 -6.15 -13.39 10.08
C GLU A 62 -5.40 -12.22 10.73
N SER A 63 -4.26 -11.82 10.16
CA SER A 63 -3.48 -10.67 10.62
C SER A 63 -4.31 -9.38 10.62
N LEU A 64 -5.08 -9.14 9.55
CA LEU A 64 -5.96 -7.99 9.47
C LEU A 64 -7.06 -8.03 10.55
N LEU A 65 -7.71 -9.19 10.74
CA LEU A 65 -8.74 -9.37 11.76
C LEU A 65 -8.21 -9.18 13.18
N GLN A 66 -7.05 -9.77 13.49
CA GLN A 66 -6.39 -9.58 14.79
C GLN A 66 -6.05 -8.12 15.02
N ARG A 67 -5.55 -7.41 13.99
CA ARG A 67 -5.24 -6.00 14.12
C ARG A 67 -6.48 -5.15 14.37
N MET A 68 -7.56 -5.39 13.61
CA MET A 68 -8.86 -4.76 13.84
C MET A 68 -9.39 -5.03 15.25
N TYR A 69 -9.31 -6.27 15.72
CA TYR A 69 -9.73 -6.65 17.06
C TYR A 69 -8.96 -5.87 18.13
N SER A 70 -7.62 -5.86 18.01
CA SER A 70 -6.72 -5.21 18.97
C SER A 70 -6.92 -3.71 19.11
N GLU A 71 -7.26 -3.03 18.02
CA GLU A 71 -7.45 -1.58 18.03
C GLU A 71 -8.90 -1.18 18.35
N LEU A 72 -9.88 -2.04 18.06
CA LEU A 72 -11.29 -1.73 18.28
C LEU A 72 -11.78 -2.17 19.66
N VAL A 73 -11.44 -3.40 20.06
CA VAL A 73 -11.97 -4.09 21.25
C VAL A 73 -10.94 -4.08 22.37
N ASP A 74 -9.97 -5.01 22.33
CA ASP A 74 -8.90 -5.17 23.32
C ASP A 74 -7.84 -6.17 22.81
N TYR A 75 -6.84 -6.47 23.66
CA TYR A 75 -5.77 -7.42 23.36
C TYR A 75 -6.04 -8.85 23.87
N ASP A 76 -7.25 -9.17 24.34
CA ASP A 76 -7.63 -10.52 24.75
C ASP A 76 -8.10 -11.33 23.53
N PHE A 77 -7.13 -11.88 22.80
CA PHE A 77 -7.42 -12.61 21.57
C PHE A 77 -8.10 -13.95 21.84
N PRO A 78 -9.29 -14.19 21.29
CA PRO A 78 -9.92 -15.51 21.34
C PRO A 78 -9.09 -16.56 20.60
N ALA A 79 -9.17 -17.80 21.03
CA ALA A 79 -8.43 -18.91 20.42
C ALA A 79 -8.86 -19.20 18.97
N ASN A 80 -10.06 -18.80 18.57
CA ASN A 80 -10.60 -19.05 17.23
C ASN A 80 -11.08 -17.75 16.56
N THR A 81 -10.91 -17.68 15.23
CA THR A 81 -11.27 -16.50 14.43
C THR A 81 -12.78 -16.21 14.44
N VAL A 82 -13.62 -17.23 14.58
CA VAL A 82 -15.09 -17.06 14.57
C VAL A 82 -15.55 -16.29 15.81
N GLU A 83 -15.01 -16.63 16.97
CA GLU A 83 -15.25 -15.96 18.24
C GLU A 83 -14.65 -14.56 18.25
N LEU A 84 -13.45 -14.39 17.69
CA LEU A 84 -12.84 -13.08 17.46
C LEU A 84 -13.79 -12.16 16.69
N VAL A 85 -14.32 -12.61 15.55
CA VAL A 85 -15.25 -11.79 14.77
C VAL A 85 -16.57 -11.58 15.51
N LYS A 86 -17.09 -12.60 16.20
CA LYS A 86 -18.31 -12.47 17.00
C LYS A 86 -18.16 -11.36 18.06
N ARG A 87 -17.07 -11.36 18.83
CA ARG A 87 -16.78 -10.33 19.83
C ARG A 87 -16.66 -8.94 19.19
N MET A 88 -16.03 -8.80 18.02
CA MET A 88 -16.00 -7.51 17.29
C MET A 88 -17.40 -7.05 16.88
N VAL A 89 -18.24 -7.96 16.39
CA VAL A 89 -19.62 -7.65 15.99
C VAL A 89 -20.42 -7.20 17.21
N ASP A 90 -20.38 -7.96 18.30
CA ASP A 90 -21.07 -7.64 19.56
C ASP A 90 -20.60 -6.27 20.10
N TYR A 91 -19.29 -6.01 20.08
CA TYR A 91 -18.74 -4.71 20.49
C TYR A 91 -19.18 -3.57 19.56
N SER A 92 -19.18 -3.78 18.24
CA SER A 92 -19.62 -2.76 17.28
C SER A 92 -21.09 -2.34 17.46
N GLN A 93 -21.93 -3.25 17.99
CA GLN A 93 -23.35 -2.98 18.28
C GLN A 93 -23.57 -2.14 19.54
N THR A 94 -22.54 -1.97 20.39
CA THR A 94 -22.62 -1.10 21.57
C THR A 94 -22.70 0.39 21.22
N PHE A 95 -22.29 0.75 20.00
CA PHE A 95 -22.31 2.12 19.49
C PHE A 95 -23.69 2.48 18.95
N VAL A 96 -24.49 3.18 19.75
CA VAL A 96 -25.89 3.53 19.43
C VAL A 96 -26.02 4.89 18.73
N ASP A 97 -25.27 5.90 19.17
CA ASP A 97 -25.43 7.28 18.68
C ASP A 97 -24.60 7.59 17.43
N ASN A 98 -23.36 7.11 17.40
CA ASN A 98 -22.41 7.33 16.30
C ASN A 98 -21.63 6.05 16.04
N LEU A 99 -21.34 5.73 14.78
CA LEU A 99 -20.56 4.53 14.44
C LEU A 99 -19.06 4.72 14.62
N PRO A 100 -18.32 3.66 15.01
CA PRO A 100 -16.86 3.68 14.93
C PRO A 100 -16.40 3.79 13.47
N LEU A 101 -15.25 4.42 13.27
CA LEU A 101 -14.58 4.53 11.98
C LEU A 101 -13.38 3.58 11.95
N ILE A 102 -13.37 2.63 11.01
CA ILE A 102 -12.25 1.71 10.80
C ILE A 102 -11.60 2.05 9.47
N VAL A 103 -10.33 2.42 9.49
CA VAL A 103 -9.56 2.77 8.30
C VAL A 103 -8.49 1.72 8.07
N ILE A 104 -8.48 1.11 6.89
CA ILE A 104 -7.44 0.20 6.42
C ILE A 104 -6.63 0.97 5.36
N ASP A 105 -5.48 1.51 5.75
CA ASP A 105 -4.60 2.34 4.93
C ASP A 105 -3.17 1.78 5.03
N THR A 106 -2.88 0.78 4.21
CA THR A 106 -1.66 -0.04 4.28
C THR A 106 -0.73 0.22 3.08
N PRO A 107 -0.06 1.38 3.00
CA PRO A 107 0.71 1.79 1.82
C PRO A 107 1.96 0.94 1.56
N ASN A 108 2.46 0.22 2.56
CA ASN A 108 3.70 -0.58 2.48
C ASN A 108 3.45 -2.08 2.26
N VAL A 109 2.20 -2.49 2.10
CA VAL A 109 1.82 -3.90 1.91
C VAL A 109 1.77 -4.22 0.41
N GLU A 110 2.26 -5.39 0.04
CA GLU A 110 2.20 -5.86 -1.35
C GLU A 110 0.74 -6.05 -1.79
N ASP A 111 0.44 -5.69 -3.05
CA ASP A 111 -0.91 -5.76 -3.62
C ASP A 111 -1.54 -7.16 -3.46
N SER A 112 -0.75 -8.22 -3.68
CA SER A 112 -1.20 -9.62 -3.54
C SER A 112 -1.68 -9.93 -2.12
N VAL A 113 -0.93 -9.50 -1.10
CA VAL A 113 -1.22 -9.66 0.33
C VAL A 113 -2.49 -8.89 0.70
N LEU A 114 -2.62 -7.64 0.24
CA LEU A 114 -3.80 -6.81 0.48
C LEU A 114 -5.07 -7.46 -0.13
N PHE A 115 -5.00 -7.94 -1.37
CA PHE A 115 -6.16 -8.52 -2.04
C PHE A 115 -6.62 -9.83 -1.41
N VAL A 116 -5.67 -10.68 -1.00
CA VAL A 116 -5.98 -11.90 -0.24
C VAL A 116 -6.65 -11.54 1.09
N ALA A 117 -6.07 -10.60 1.85
CA ALA A 117 -6.65 -10.16 3.12
C ALA A 117 -8.07 -9.61 2.94
N LEU A 118 -8.31 -8.74 1.95
CA LEU A 118 -9.63 -8.18 1.69
C LEU A 118 -10.63 -9.26 1.34
N ARG A 119 -10.31 -10.15 0.39
CA ARG A 119 -11.20 -11.25 -0.02
C ARG A 119 -11.62 -12.11 1.17
N ASP A 120 -10.68 -12.44 2.05
CA ASP A 120 -10.92 -13.36 3.16
C ASP A 120 -11.70 -12.69 4.30
N VAL A 121 -11.51 -11.39 4.51
CA VAL A 121 -12.07 -10.65 5.66
C VAL A 121 -13.39 -9.95 5.34
N LEU A 122 -13.67 -9.63 4.08
CA LEU A 122 -14.88 -8.90 3.68
C LEU A 122 -16.21 -9.48 4.23
N PRO A 123 -16.45 -10.81 4.20
CA PRO A 123 -17.66 -11.38 4.79
C PRO A 123 -17.80 -11.09 6.30
N SER A 124 -16.68 -10.90 6.99
CA SER A 124 -16.65 -10.50 8.40
C SER A 124 -16.95 -9.01 8.55
N LEU A 125 -16.42 -8.16 7.67
CA LEU A 125 -16.66 -6.71 7.66
C LEU A 125 -18.12 -6.35 7.40
N GLU A 126 -18.83 -7.14 6.60
CA GLU A 126 -20.25 -6.95 6.32
C GLU A 126 -21.15 -7.02 7.57
N ARG A 127 -20.70 -7.74 8.61
CA ARG A 127 -21.45 -7.92 9.85
C ARG A 127 -21.20 -6.82 10.88
N LEU A 128 -20.15 -6.02 10.71
CA LEU A 128 -19.76 -5.00 11.68
C LEU A 128 -20.65 -3.75 11.55
N GLN A 129 -21.11 -3.24 12.70
CA GLN A 129 -21.79 -1.97 12.78
C GLN A 129 -20.75 -0.83 12.84
N ALA A 130 -20.17 -0.51 11.69
CA ALA A 130 -19.11 0.50 11.57
C ALA A 130 -19.15 1.22 10.20
N VAL A 131 -18.45 2.35 10.12
CA VAL A 131 -18.01 2.91 8.84
C VAL A 131 -16.61 2.40 8.58
N ILE A 132 -16.43 1.60 7.54
CA ILE A 132 -15.17 0.96 7.18
C ILE A 132 -14.67 1.58 5.88
N VAL A 133 -13.46 2.11 5.89
CA VAL A 133 -12.83 2.70 4.72
C VAL A 133 -11.56 1.93 4.38
N VAL A 134 -11.53 1.33 3.20
CA VAL A 134 -10.34 0.69 2.63
C VAL A 134 -9.71 1.65 1.66
N VAL A 135 -8.44 2.00 1.90
CA VAL A 135 -7.70 2.98 1.11
C VAL A 135 -6.81 2.24 0.11
N VAL A 136 -6.96 2.57 -1.17
CA VAL A 136 -6.17 1.97 -2.26
C VAL A 136 -5.72 3.03 -3.25
N GLU A 137 -4.59 2.78 -3.91
CA GLU A 137 -4.15 3.59 -5.04
C GLU A 137 -4.92 3.25 -6.32
N THR A 138 -4.88 4.16 -7.29
CA THR A 138 -5.57 3.96 -8.59
C THR A 138 -5.09 2.69 -9.29
N ARG A 139 -3.78 2.39 -9.21
CA ARG A 139 -3.19 1.16 -9.75
C ARG A 139 -3.71 -0.08 -9.04
N GLN A 140 -3.78 -0.05 -7.71
CA GLN A 140 -4.24 -1.18 -6.90
C GLN A 140 -5.70 -1.51 -7.17
N LYS A 141 -6.56 -0.49 -7.35
CA LYS A 141 -7.96 -0.66 -7.72
C LYS A 141 -8.14 -1.57 -8.94
N MET A 142 -7.25 -1.48 -9.94
CA MET A 142 -7.34 -2.28 -11.17
C MET A 142 -7.08 -3.78 -10.94
N GLY A 143 -6.35 -4.13 -9.86
CA GLY A 143 -6.08 -5.52 -9.48
C GLY A 143 -7.17 -6.14 -8.60
N ILE A 144 -8.12 -5.35 -8.10
CA ILE A 144 -9.22 -5.84 -7.26
C ILE A 144 -10.27 -6.50 -8.16
N SER A 145 -10.60 -7.77 -7.86
CA SER A 145 -11.66 -8.49 -8.59
C SER A 145 -13.03 -7.81 -8.46
N GLU A 146 -13.88 -7.92 -9.48
CA GLU A 146 -15.25 -7.37 -9.46
C GLU A 146 -16.09 -7.88 -8.29
N SER A 147 -15.94 -9.16 -7.91
CA SER A 147 -16.63 -9.73 -6.74
C SER A 147 -16.32 -8.97 -5.45
N VAL A 148 -15.03 -8.68 -5.23
CA VAL A 148 -14.57 -7.87 -4.09
C VAL A 148 -15.05 -6.42 -4.23
N MET A 149 -15.00 -5.84 -5.43
CA MET A 149 -15.47 -4.48 -5.70
C MET A 149 -16.96 -4.30 -5.34
N HIS A 150 -17.80 -5.28 -5.68
CA HIS A 150 -19.24 -5.28 -5.41
C HIS A 150 -19.61 -5.40 -3.92
N SER A 151 -18.69 -5.86 -3.06
CA SER A 151 -18.94 -5.93 -1.61
C SER A 151 -18.89 -4.55 -0.92
N PHE A 152 -18.29 -3.55 -1.59
CA PHE A 152 -18.26 -2.17 -1.12
C PHE A 152 -19.56 -1.45 -1.50
N ASP A 153 -20.12 -0.71 -0.54
CA ASP A 153 -21.34 0.06 -0.75
C ASP A 153 -21.08 1.31 -1.62
N ASN A 154 -19.87 1.86 -1.53
CA ASN A 154 -19.46 3.07 -2.23
C ASN A 154 -17.98 3.01 -2.64
N ILE A 155 -17.69 3.57 -3.81
CA ILE A 155 -16.31 3.83 -4.27
C ILE A 155 -16.14 5.34 -4.34
N GLU A 156 -15.19 5.89 -3.57
CA GLU A 156 -14.93 7.31 -3.45
C GLU A 156 -13.54 7.63 -4.02
N THR A 157 -13.49 8.34 -5.14
CA THR A 157 -12.24 8.67 -5.83
C THR A 157 -11.78 10.09 -5.49
N LEU A 158 -10.58 10.24 -4.94
CA LEU A 158 -9.93 11.52 -4.69
C LEU A 158 -9.11 11.93 -5.92
N LEU A 159 -9.74 12.73 -6.77
CA LEU A 159 -9.08 13.35 -7.93
C LEU A 159 -8.11 14.45 -7.50
N PRO A 160 -7.05 14.74 -8.28
CA PRO A 160 -6.22 15.92 -8.05
C PRO A 160 -7.04 17.20 -7.93
N LEU A 161 -6.54 18.16 -7.16
CA LEU A 161 -7.22 19.45 -6.96
C LEU A 161 -7.22 20.26 -8.25
N SER A 162 -8.35 20.88 -8.56
CA SER A 162 -8.47 21.90 -9.61
C SER A 162 -7.62 23.13 -9.29
N VAL A 163 -7.42 24.01 -10.28
CA VAL A 163 -6.66 25.26 -10.12
C VAL A 163 -7.24 26.13 -8.99
N ASP A 164 -8.57 26.28 -8.93
CA ASP A 164 -9.26 27.05 -7.89
C ASP A 164 -9.05 26.43 -6.50
N GLU A 165 -9.02 25.11 -6.42
CA GLU A 165 -8.77 24.38 -5.17
C GLU A 165 -7.29 24.45 -4.75
N VAL A 166 -6.35 24.45 -5.69
CA VAL A 166 -4.93 24.73 -5.41
C VAL A 166 -4.79 26.13 -4.85
N GLN A 167 -5.42 27.13 -5.49
CA GLN A 167 -5.43 28.51 -4.99
C GLN A 167 -5.95 28.58 -3.56
N ALA A 168 -7.14 28.02 -3.31
CA ALA A 168 -7.76 28.01 -1.99
C ALA A 168 -6.95 27.22 -0.95
N LEU A 169 -6.23 26.16 -1.35
CA LEU A 169 -5.33 25.41 -0.47
C LEU A 169 -4.15 26.28 -0.03
N VAL A 170 -3.50 26.97 -0.97
CA VAL A 170 -2.37 27.86 -0.71
C VAL A 170 -2.79 29.00 0.22
N GLU A 171 -3.88 29.69 -0.11
CA GLU A 171 -4.39 30.81 0.68
C GLU A 171 -4.72 30.38 2.10
N LYS A 172 -5.47 29.27 2.27
CA LYS A 172 -5.79 28.75 3.62
C LYS A 172 -4.56 28.32 4.40
N ARG A 173 -3.52 27.80 3.75
CA ARG A 173 -2.26 27.44 4.42
C ARG A 173 -1.55 28.68 4.94
N ILE A 174 -1.48 29.74 4.16
CA ILE A 174 -0.83 30.99 4.57
C ILE A 174 -1.63 31.66 5.69
N THR A 175 -2.95 31.81 5.52
CA THR A 175 -3.84 32.37 6.56
C THR A 175 -3.83 31.55 7.86
N SER A 176 -3.48 30.26 7.82
CA SER A 176 -3.35 29.46 9.05
C SER A 176 -2.14 29.83 9.92
N VAL A 177 -1.18 30.57 9.37
CA VAL A 177 0.06 30.97 10.07
C VAL A 177 0.29 32.48 10.05
N THR A 178 -0.54 33.25 9.36
CA THR A 178 -0.46 34.72 9.29
C THR A 178 -1.84 35.35 9.44
N ASP A 179 -1.92 36.46 10.16
CA ASP A 179 -3.14 37.29 10.23
C ASP A 179 -3.30 38.23 9.02
N GLU A 180 -2.31 38.28 8.13
CA GLU A 180 -2.36 39.06 6.91
C GLU A 180 -3.23 38.37 5.84
N SER A 181 -4.03 39.18 5.13
CA SER A 181 -4.79 38.70 3.98
C SER A 181 -3.83 38.38 2.84
N PHE A 182 -3.80 37.12 2.43
CA PHE A 182 -3.03 36.66 1.28
C PHE A 182 -3.98 36.14 0.20
N GLY A 183 -3.80 36.61 -1.04
CA GLY A 183 -4.52 36.12 -2.21
C GLY A 183 -3.53 35.67 -3.28
N LEU A 184 -3.65 34.43 -3.74
CA LEU A 184 -2.81 33.91 -4.81
C LEU A 184 -3.47 34.25 -6.15
N SER A 185 -2.75 34.96 -7.02
CA SER A 185 -3.27 35.25 -8.36
C SER A 185 -3.49 33.97 -9.18
N LEU A 186 -4.53 33.95 -10.02
CA LEU A 186 -4.87 32.82 -10.90
C LEU A 186 -3.68 32.31 -11.72
N ALA A 187 -2.90 33.21 -12.34
CA ALA A 187 -1.73 32.82 -13.14
C ALA A 187 -0.67 32.05 -12.34
N HIS A 188 -0.46 32.41 -11.07
CA HIS A 188 0.43 31.67 -10.17
C HIS A 188 -0.19 30.34 -9.73
N ALA A 189 -1.50 30.28 -9.53
CA ALA A 189 -2.21 29.04 -9.23
C ALA A 189 -2.12 28.05 -10.40
N GLU A 190 -2.31 28.52 -11.65
CA GLU A 190 -2.14 27.72 -12.87
C GLU A 190 -0.71 27.20 -13.01
N ALA A 191 0.30 28.06 -12.81
CA ALA A 191 1.70 27.66 -12.85
C ALA A 191 2.04 26.62 -11.77
N LEU A 192 1.49 26.77 -10.57
CA LEU A 192 1.66 25.82 -9.47
C LEU A 192 0.97 24.49 -9.76
N HIS A 193 -0.26 24.53 -10.26
CA HIS A 193 -1.01 23.36 -10.68
C HIS A 193 -0.28 22.59 -11.78
N ALA A 194 0.24 23.28 -12.81
CA ALA A 194 1.01 22.66 -13.89
C ALA A 194 2.29 21.97 -13.41
N LYS A 195 2.94 22.50 -12.36
CA LYS A 195 4.16 21.90 -11.78
C LYS A 195 3.88 20.72 -10.85
N THR A 196 2.74 20.71 -10.17
CA THR A 196 2.44 19.78 -9.06
C THR A 196 1.37 18.75 -9.43
N GLY A 197 0.72 18.89 -10.59
CA GLY A 197 -0.38 18.05 -11.03
C GLY A 197 -1.63 18.15 -10.15
N GLY A 198 -1.74 19.19 -9.31
CA GLY A 198 -2.87 19.35 -8.38
C GLY A 198 -2.83 18.42 -7.16
N LEU A 199 -1.74 17.68 -6.92
CA LEU A 199 -1.61 16.83 -5.74
C LEU A 199 -1.35 17.68 -4.48
N PRO A 200 -2.19 17.61 -3.42
CA PRO A 200 -2.04 18.42 -2.23
C PRO A 200 -0.65 18.32 -1.57
N LEU A 201 -0.07 17.11 -1.53
CA LEU A 201 1.26 16.90 -0.97
C LEU A 201 2.33 17.66 -1.76
N GLU A 202 2.30 17.58 -3.09
CA GLU A 202 3.28 18.22 -3.97
C GLU A 202 3.11 19.74 -3.98
N VAL A 203 1.88 20.25 -3.92
CA VAL A 203 1.60 21.68 -3.72
C VAL A 203 2.26 22.20 -2.44
N VAL A 204 2.05 21.50 -1.31
CA VAL A 204 2.60 21.93 -0.02
C VAL A 204 4.12 21.79 0.02
N LYS A 205 4.69 20.73 -0.58
CA LYS A 205 6.15 20.59 -0.72
C LYS A 205 6.73 21.73 -1.54
N PHE A 206 6.17 22.02 -2.72
CA PHE A 206 6.64 23.10 -3.59
C PHE A 206 6.65 24.45 -2.86
N MET A 207 5.58 24.78 -2.11
CA MET A 207 5.55 26.00 -1.30
C MET A 207 6.64 26.03 -0.22
N ARG A 208 6.84 24.91 0.47
CA ARG A 208 7.85 24.78 1.52
C ARG A 208 9.26 24.94 0.95
N ASP A 209 9.55 24.24 -0.14
CA ASP A 209 10.85 24.28 -0.81
C ASP A 209 11.14 25.70 -1.33
N GLY A 210 10.12 26.42 -1.82
CA GLY A 210 10.25 27.83 -2.20
C GLY A 210 10.70 28.73 -1.04
N ILE A 211 10.11 28.53 0.15
CA ILE A 211 10.49 29.28 1.37
C ILE A 211 11.88 28.87 1.85
N ASP A 212 12.20 27.58 1.83
CA ASP A 212 13.49 27.08 2.27
C ASP A 212 14.63 27.58 1.36
N ASN A 213 14.41 27.59 0.05
CA ASN A 213 15.35 28.17 -0.92
C ASN A 213 15.57 29.67 -0.71
N PHE A 214 14.50 30.42 -0.42
CA PHE A 214 14.60 31.85 -0.10
C PHE A 214 15.45 32.10 1.17
N ARG A 215 15.22 31.32 2.23
CA ARG A 215 16.00 31.43 3.48
C ARG A 215 17.47 31.03 3.29
N LEU A 216 17.75 30.09 2.40
CA LEU A 216 19.11 29.67 2.04
C LEU A 216 19.82 30.75 1.22
N SER A 217 19.13 31.41 0.28
CA SER A 217 19.72 32.52 -0.48
C SER A 217 20.03 33.74 0.40
N GLU A 218 19.14 34.11 1.32
CA GLU A 218 19.39 35.21 2.28
C GLU A 218 20.60 34.95 3.17
N LYS A 219 20.79 33.69 3.60
CA LYS A 219 21.98 33.31 4.38
C LYS A 219 23.25 33.37 3.54
N THR A 220 23.18 32.99 2.27
CA THR A 220 24.33 32.99 1.35
C THR A 220 24.77 34.43 1.02
N ASP A 221 23.82 35.36 0.85
CA ASP A 221 24.11 36.79 0.63
C ASP A 221 24.64 37.50 1.90
N SER A 222 24.35 36.97 3.09
CA SER A 222 24.90 37.47 4.36
C SER A 222 26.32 36.98 4.67
N SER A 223 26.80 35.96 3.96
CA SER A 223 28.20 35.55 3.97
C SER A 223 28.96 36.21 2.83
N THR A 224 29.35 37.47 3.03
CA THR A 224 30.41 38.12 2.25
C THR A 224 31.69 37.30 2.37
N ILE A 225 31.88 36.35 1.45
CA ILE A 225 33.21 35.85 1.13
C ILE A 225 33.89 37.00 0.40
N ASN A 226 34.83 37.64 1.11
CA ASN A 226 35.79 38.56 0.55
C ASN A 226 36.38 37.98 -0.74
N ILE A 227 36.07 38.61 -1.87
CA ILE A 227 36.85 38.48 -3.09
C ILE A 227 37.90 39.58 -3.05
N PRO A 228 39.20 39.27 -2.92
CA PRO A 228 40.24 40.25 -3.19
C PRO A 228 40.67 40.13 -4.65
N THR A 229 40.36 41.14 -5.44
CA THR A 229 41.16 41.57 -6.60
C THR A 229 41.64 42.99 -6.30
N PRO A 230 42.80 43.50 -6.78
CA PRO A 230 43.46 43.12 -8.04
C PRO A 230 45.03 43.10 -8.00
N ILE A 231 45.66 42.54 -9.04
CA ILE A 231 47.02 42.92 -9.45
C ILE A 231 47.01 43.15 -10.97
N ASP A 232 47.25 44.40 -11.38
CA ASP A 232 47.62 44.90 -12.72
C ASP A 232 48.93 44.21 -13.21
N ASN A 233 49.25 43.93 -14.48
CA ASN A 233 49.19 44.65 -15.77
C ASN A 233 49.93 43.73 -16.81
N PRO A 234 50.18 44.08 -18.10
CA PRO A 234 49.42 44.80 -19.12
C PRO A 234 49.43 44.13 -20.54
N LEU A 235 48.55 44.62 -21.44
CA LEU A 235 48.68 44.76 -22.90
C LEU A 235 49.04 43.55 -23.79
N GLU A 236 48.10 43.14 -24.67
CA GLU A 236 48.35 43.06 -26.12
C GLU A 236 47.04 43.12 -26.94
N GLN A 237 47.14 43.80 -28.08
CA GLN A 237 46.08 44.21 -29.01
C GLN A 237 45.93 43.23 -30.19
N SER A 238 44.73 43.25 -30.80
CA SER A 238 44.38 42.77 -32.16
C SER A 238 44.15 41.25 -32.26
N THR A 239 43.12 40.73 -32.90
CA THR A 239 42.58 41.06 -34.23
C THR A 239 41.10 40.72 -34.40
N GLU A 240 40.48 41.43 -35.35
CA GLU A 240 39.15 41.26 -35.92
C GLU A 240 38.90 39.87 -36.53
N THR A 241 37.66 39.38 -36.51
CA THR A 241 37.05 38.71 -37.67
C THR A 241 35.53 38.85 -37.63
N THR A 242 35.00 39.57 -38.62
CA THR A 242 33.60 39.62 -39.07
C THR A 242 33.18 38.34 -39.78
N VAL A 243 32.01 37.74 -39.46
CA VAL A 243 31.12 37.02 -40.43
C VAL A 243 29.68 37.05 -39.90
N THR A 244 28.80 37.94 -40.39
CA THR A 244 27.78 37.77 -41.46
C THR A 244 26.55 36.92 -41.10
N LYS A 245 25.38 37.56 -41.13
CA LYS A 245 24.03 36.97 -41.26
C LYS A 245 23.99 35.97 -42.42
N ASN A 246 23.32 34.83 -42.23
CA ASN A 246 22.67 34.11 -43.32
C ASN A 246 21.37 33.47 -42.82
N GLU A 247 20.29 33.80 -43.52
CA GLU A 247 18.99 33.15 -43.46
C GLU A 247 19.12 31.71 -43.98
N LYS A 248 18.45 30.78 -43.30
CA LYS A 248 17.91 29.59 -43.95
C LYS A 248 16.66 29.11 -43.22
N THR A 249 15.56 29.35 -43.90
CA THR A 249 14.23 28.78 -43.75
C THR A 249 14.31 27.26 -43.61
N SER A 250 13.67 26.74 -42.56
CA SER A 250 13.20 25.36 -42.49
C SER A 250 11.75 25.43 -42.02
N GLU A 251 10.87 25.00 -42.90
CA GLU A 251 9.41 24.99 -42.77
C GLU A 251 8.99 24.26 -41.49
N ILE A 252 8.23 24.94 -40.64
CA ILE A 252 7.34 24.30 -39.69
C ILE A 252 5.98 24.34 -40.38
N GLU A 253 5.54 23.19 -40.89
CA GLU A 253 4.17 23.01 -41.35
C GLU A 253 3.22 23.40 -40.20
N LEU A 254 2.50 24.50 -40.41
CA LEU A 254 1.38 24.92 -39.60
C LEU A 254 0.30 23.85 -39.72
N SER A 255 0.29 22.88 -38.80
CA SER A 255 -0.88 22.04 -38.58
C SER A 255 -2.05 22.97 -38.25
N GLU A 256 -3.12 22.88 -39.03
CA GLU A 256 -4.31 23.74 -38.91
C GLU A 256 -4.77 23.80 -37.46
N ILE A 257 -4.69 25.00 -36.87
CA ILE A 257 -5.18 25.28 -35.52
C ILE A 257 -6.69 25.06 -35.54
N ILE A 258 -7.16 23.99 -34.91
CA ILE A 258 -8.59 23.69 -34.78
C ILE A 258 -9.22 24.75 -33.88
N ASP A 259 -10.11 25.56 -34.45
CA ASP A 259 -10.88 26.55 -33.71
C ASP A 259 -11.92 25.85 -32.82
N ALA A 260 -11.63 25.78 -31.52
CA ALA A 260 -12.47 25.15 -30.51
C ALA A 260 -13.74 25.96 -30.19
N SER A 261 -13.88 27.20 -30.69
CA SER A 261 -15.05 28.04 -30.46
C SER A 261 -16.25 27.67 -31.34
N LEU A 262 -16.05 26.84 -32.37
CA LEU A 262 -17.11 26.36 -33.25
C LEU A 262 -17.71 25.03 -32.74
N PRO A 263 -19.05 24.92 -32.65
CA PRO A 263 -19.73 23.68 -32.27
C PRO A 263 -19.46 22.56 -33.28
N TRP A 264 -19.36 21.33 -32.78
CA TRP A 264 -18.85 20.16 -33.50
C TRP A 264 -19.54 19.89 -34.85
N ASN A 265 -20.82 20.23 -34.97
CA ASN A 265 -21.63 19.94 -36.15
C ASN A 265 -21.36 20.87 -37.34
N GLU A 266 -20.58 21.93 -37.15
CA GLU A 266 -20.32 22.96 -38.17
C GLU A 266 -18.86 22.94 -38.66
N ARG A 267 -18.07 21.94 -38.25
CA ARG A 267 -16.68 21.78 -38.70
C ARG A 267 -16.62 21.01 -40.02
N GLU A 268 -15.83 21.48 -40.97
CA GLU A 268 -15.61 20.75 -42.23
C GLU A 268 -14.84 19.44 -41.98
N PRO A 269 -15.24 18.31 -42.59
CA PRO A 269 -14.53 17.05 -42.43
C PRO A 269 -13.19 17.11 -43.16
N GLN A 270 -12.08 17.04 -42.41
CA GLN A 270 -10.76 16.86 -42.99
C GLN A 270 -10.64 15.46 -43.60
N ASN A 271 -10.39 15.41 -44.91
CA ASN A 271 -10.12 14.18 -45.66
C ASN A 271 -8.67 13.73 -45.44
N ASP A 272 -8.34 13.22 -44.25
CA ASP A 272 -7.18 12.33 -44.08
C ASP A 272 -7.69 10.92 -43.81
N VAL A 273 -7.85 10.20 -44.92
CA VAL A 273 -8.33 8.83 -44.98
C VAL A 273 -7.21 7.89 -44.51
N LEU A 274 -7.24 7.51 -43.23
CA LEU A 274 -6.86 6.16 -42.86
C LEU A 274 -8.09 5.28 -43.10
N THR A 275 -8.03 4.48 -44.16
CA THR A 275 -9.08 3.55 -44.57
C THR A 275 -9.27 2.50 -43.48
N ILE A 276 -10.16 2.76 -42.52
CA ILE A 276 -10.72 1.72 -41.65
C ILE A 276 -11.93 1.18 -42.41
N GLU A 277 -11.79 -0.02 -42.96
CA GLU A 277 -12.90 -0.73 -43.56
C GLU A 277 -14.03 -0.87 -42.52
N GLN A 278 -15.22 -0.42 -42.91
CA GLN A 278 -16.44 -0.52 -42.13
C GLN A 278 -16.88 -1.98 -42.08
N ASN A 279 -16.39 -2.72 -41.10
CA ASN A 279 -16.96 -4.01 -40.74
C ASN A 279 -17.86 -3.79 -39.52
N SER A 280 -19.16 -3.71 -39.78
CA SER A 280 -20.21 -3.72 -38.78
C SER A 280 -20.17 -5.05 -38.02
N ASN A 281 -19.47 -5.09 -36.88
CA ASN A 281 -19.66 -6.03 -35.76
C ASN A 281 -18.65 -5.68 -34.64
N LEU A 282 -18.99 -4.72 -33.78
CA LEU A 282 -18.16 -4.29 -32.63
C LEU A 282 -18.30 -5.22 -31.40
N PHE A 283 -18.99 -6.37 -31.53
CA PHE A 283 -19.17 -7.35 -30.44
C PHE A 283 -19.25 -8.81 -30.94
N ASP A 284 -18.38 -9.18 -31.88
CA ASP A 284 -18.25 -10.58 -32.29
C ASP A 284 -16.77 -10.96 -32.33
N PHE A 285 -16.28 -11.49 -31.19
CA PHE A 285 -14.95 -12.05 -31.08
C PHE A 285 -15.04 -13.52 -31.53
N ASP A 286 -14.92 -13.75 -32.83
CA ASP A 286 -14.92 -15.11 -33.37
C ASP A 286 -13.51 -15.72 -33.18
N LEU A 287 -13.41 -16.64 -32.22
CA LEU A 287 -12.19 -17.40 -31.94
C LEU A 287 -12.02 -18.45 -33.03
N ASP A 288 -11.13 -18.19 -33.98
CA ASP A 288 -10.72 -19.16 -35.00
C ASP A 288 -9.91 -20.30 -34.36
N LEU A 289 -10.63 -21.33 -33.89
CA LEU A 289 -10.08 -22.53 -33.27
C LEU A 289 -9.29 -23.40 -34.26
N ASP A 290 -9.56 -23.30 -35.56
CA ASP A 290 -8.86 -24.09 -36.58
C ASP A 290 -7.46 -23.51 -36.88
N GLY A 291 -7.27 -22.19 -36.78
CA GLY A 291 -5.96 -21.53 -36.89
C GLY A 291 -4.98 -21.84 -35.74
N LEU A 292 -5.47 -22.23 -34.56
CA LEU A 292 -4.64 -22.61 -33.42
C LEU A 292 -3.95 -23.97 -33.64
N SER A 293 -4.59 -24.88 -34.37
CA SER A 293 -4.04 -26.20 -34.74
C SER A 293 -2.80 -26.07 -35.64
N GLU A 294 -2.83 -25.15 -36.61
CA GLU A 294 -1.70 -24.92 -37.52
C GLU A 294 -0.52 -24.22 -36.81
N SER A 295 -0.83 -23.35 -35.85
CA SER A 295 0.18 -22.63 -35.05
C SER A 295 0.99 -23.57 -34.14
N GLN A 296 0.35 -24.64 -33.64
CA GLN A 296 1.00 -25.63 -32.77
C GLN A 296 2.07 -26.46 -33.50
N GLN A 297 2.00 -26.56 -34.83
CA GLN A 297 2.98 -27.29 -35.66
C GLN A 297 4.22 -26.46 -35.98
N LEU A 298 4.17 -25.15 -35.75
CA LEU A 298 5.26 -24.21 -36.02
C LEU A 298 6.06 -23.85 -34.76
N ASP A 299 5.63 -24.31 -33.59
CA ASP A 299 6.36 -24.13 -32.35
C ASP A 299 7.62 -25.02 -32.32
N ASN A 300 8.76 -24.39 -32.02
CA ASN A 300 10.00 -25.12 -31.78
C ASN A 300 9.84 -25.98 -30.51
N PRO A 301 10.37 -27.22 -30.50
CA PRO A 301 10.35 -28.03 -29.29
C PRO A 301 11.09 -27.27 -28.17
N VAL A 302 10.44 -27.16 -27.01
CA VAL A 302 11.02 -26.56 -25.81
C VAL A 302 12.29 -27.32 -25.46
N GLU A 303 13.42 -26.62 -25.40
CA GLU A 303 14.65 -27.22 -24.88
C GLU A 303 14.42 -27.56 -23.41
N ASP A 304 14.60 -28.84 -23.06
CA ASP A 304 14.60 -29.29 -21.67
C ASP A 304 15.78 -28.65 -20.94
N PHE A 305 15.54 -27.50 -20.32
CA PHE A 305 16.46 -26.96 -19.33
C PHE A 305 16.56 -27.96 -18.18
N ALA A 306 17.79 -28.22 -17.73
CA ALA A 306 18.17 -29.21 -16.72
C ALA A 306 17.69 -28.88 -15.28
N TYR A 307 16.46 -28.41 -15.14
CA TYR A 307 15.75 -28.28 -13.86
C TYR A 307 14.50 -29.16 -13.90
N SER A 308 14.72 -30.45 -14.12
CA SER A 308 13.78 -31.49 -13.71
C SER A 308 13.68 -31.46 -12.19
N ALA A 309 12.46 -31.48 -11.65
CA ALA A 309 12.20 -31.59 -10.21
C ALA A 309 12.59 -32.98 -9.63
N ASN A 310 13.06 -33.90 -10.47
CA ASN A 310 13.56 -35.20 -10.07
C ASN A 310 15.06 -35.27 -10.39
N PRO A 311 15.95 -35.32 -9.37
CA PRO A 311 17.38 -35.47 -9.60
C PRO A 311 17.68 -36.89 -10.13
N ASP A 312 18.41 -36.98 -11.24
CA ASP A 312 18.90 -38.23 -11.85
C ASP A 312 20.08 -38.88 -11.08
N THR A 313 20.25 -38.52 -9.81
CA THR A 313 21.31 -39.05 -8.94
C THR A 313 20.77 -39.29 -7.55
N GLU A 314 20.90 -40.53 -7.05
CA GLU A 314 20.63 -40.93 -5.66
C GLU A 314 21.68 -40.35 -4.68
N GLU A 315 21.92 -39.05 -4.72
CA GLU A 315 22.57 -38.35 -3.60
C GLU A 315 21.48 -37.73 -2.74
N VAL A 316 21.21 -38.41 -1.62
CA VAL A 316 20.41 -37.89 -0.52
C VAL A 316 21.12 -36.64 0.01
N VAL A 317 20.58 -35.46 -0.30
CA VAL A 317 20.96 -34.22 0.38
C VAL A 317 20.38 -34.28 1.79
N ILE A 318 21.17 -34.79 2.72
CA ILE A 318 20.87 -34.70 4.15
C ILE A 318 20.90 -33.20 4.49
N PRO A 319 19.83 -32.59 5.01
CA PRO A 319 19.85 -31.20 5.45
C PRO A 319 20.51 -31.13 6.83
N ALA A 320 21.78 -31.54 6.89
CA ALA A 320 22.60 -31.40 8.08
C ALA A 320 23.77 -30.47 7.74
N VAL A 321 23.76 -29.31 8.38
CA VAL A 321 24.87 -28.35 8.46
C VAL A 321 25.21 -27.63 7.15
N ARG A 322 24.60 -26.45 6.93
CA ARG A 322 25.20 -25.46 6.03
C ARG A 322 26.52 -25.01 6.67
N PRO A 323 27.70 -25.28 6.10
CA PRO A 323 28.94 -24.78 6.68
C PRO A 323 28.95 -23.25 6.63
N LYS A 324 29.34 -22.64 7.75
CA LYS A 324 29.45 -21.17 7.86
C LYS A 324 30.47 -20.68 6.82
N PRO A 325 30.14 -19.70 5.96
CA PRO A 325 31.13 -19.16 5.04
C PRO A 325 32.25 -18.49 5.84
N VAL A 326 33.49 -18.87 5.54
CA VAL A 326 34.68 -18.23 6.12
C VAL A 326 34.84 -16.87 5.44
N ILE A 327 34.61 -15.80 6.19
CA ILE A 327 34.82 -14.43 5.73
C ILE A 327 36.10 -13.93 6.38
N ASP A 328 37.16 -13.74 5.59
CA ASP A 328 38.40 -13.07 6.05
C ASP A 328 38.16 -11.55 6.10
N ALA A 329 37.47 -11.11 7.15
CA ALA A 329 37.32 -9.71 7.47
C ALA A 329 38.34 -9.35 8.53
N GLY A 330 39.39 -8.61 8.15
CA GLY A 330 40.49 -8.17 9.03
C GLY A 330 40.05 -7.32 10.24
N ALA A 331 40.64 -6.14 10.45
CA ALA A 331 40.47 -5.37 11.70
C ALA A 331 39.04 -4.90 12.05
N PHE A 332 38.02 -5.19 11.22
CA PHE A 332 36.61 -4.83 11.44
C PHE A 332 35.66 -6.04 11.55
N GLY A 333 36.18 -7.28 11.65
CA GLY A 333 35.37 -8.51 11.70
C GLY A 333 34.36 -8.60 12.87
N GLY A 334 34.53 -7.81 13.93
CA GLY A 334 33.66 -7.83 15.11
C GLY A 334 32.25 -7.25 14.90
N LEU A 335 32.02 -6.49 13.83
CA LEU A 335 30.70 -5.89 13.55
C LEU A 335 29.76 -6.81 12.76
N LEU A 336 30.29 -7.76 11.99
CA LEU A 336 29.50 -8.62 11.10
C LEU A 336 28.78 -9.77 11.83
N GLY A 337 29.20 -10.10 13.05
CA GLY A 337 28.66 -11.22 13.82
C GLY A 337 27.37 -10.93 14.59
N ARG A 338 26.85 -9.69 14.55
CA ARG A 338 25.70 -9.28 15.39
C ARG A 338 24.34 -9.39 14.74
N THR A 339 24.26 -9.65 13.43
CA THR A 339 22.98 -9.63 12.70
C THR A 339 22.55 -11.01 12.19
N ARG A 340 23.19 -12.09 12.66
CA ARG A 340 22.84 -13.45 12.23
C ARG A 340 23.06 -14.45 13.36
N GLU A 341 22.00 -14.70 14.11
CA GLU A 341 21.97 -15.78 15.10
C GLU A 341 22.03 -17.12 14.36
N PHE A 342 23.03 -17.93 14.70
CA PHE A 342 23.07 -19.34 14.36
C PHE A 342 22.86 -20.08 15.66
N GLU A 343 21.84 -20.92 15.72
CA GLU A 343 21.60 -21.82 16.84
C GLU A 343 22.71 -22.88 16.85
N ASP A 344 23.50 -22.94 17.92
CA ASP A 344 24.47 -24.02 18.18
C ASP A 344 23.67 -25.27 18.56
N SER A 345 23.40 -26.14 17.59
CA SER A 345 22.70 -27.42 17.77
C SER A 345 23.64 -28.53 18.29
N ASP A 346 24.63 -28.21 19.12
CA ASP A 346 25.61 -29.17 19.63
C ASP A 346 25.27 -29.71 21.04
N LYS A 347 24.05 -29.47 21.54
CA LYS A 347 23.55 -30.04 22.80
C LYS A 347 22.06 -30.37 22.74
N THR A 348 21.69 -31.28 21.86
CA THR A 348 20.43 -32.03 21.99
C THR A 348 20.82 -33.50 22.04
N ASP A 349 20.54 -34.14 23.18
CA ASP A 349 20.66 -35.59 23.34
C ASP A 349 19.93 -36.25 22.16
N HIS A 350 20.62 -37.12 21.42
CA HIS A 350 20.05 -37.78 20.26
C HIS A 350 18.84 -38.61 20.70
N GLU A 351 17.65 -38.29 20.18
CA GLU A 351 16.43 -39.06 20.41
C GLU A 351 16.62 -40.50 19.91
N ASP A 352 16.49 -41.48 20.81
CA ASP A 352 16.61 -42.90 20.50
C ASP A 352 15.36 -43.37 19.73
N MET A 353 15.51 -43.55 18.41
CA MET A 353 14.44 -43.95 17.50
C MET A 353 14.31 -45.48 17.40
N VAL A 354 13.08 -46.00 17.42
CA VAL A 354 12.79 -47.44 17.30
C VAL A 354 11.90 -47.70 16.08
N ASN A 355 12.23 -48.72 15.29
CA ASN A 355 11.44 -49.13 14.13
C ASN A 355 10.21 -49.94 14.58
N GLN A 356 9.03 -49.41 14.28
CA GLN A 356 7.76 -50.10 14.46
C GLN A 356 7.35 -50.75 13.13
N ALA A 357 7.43 -52.08 13.08
CA ALA A 357 6.96 -52.83 11.92
C ALA A 357 5.43 -52.73 11.83
N THR A 358 4.93 -52.07 10.79
CA THR A 358 3.50 -52.08 10.45
C THR A 358 3.20 -53.21 9.47
N ASN A 359 2.01 -53.80 9.55
CA ASN A 359 1.64 -55.00 8.79
C ASN A 359 1.57 -54.78 7.26
N ASP A 360 1.65 -53.54 6.78
CA ASP A 360 1.57 -53.17 5.36
C ASP A 360 2.95 -52.91 4.71
N GLY A 361 4.04 -53.38 5.33
CA GLY A 361 5.39 -53.33 4.74
C GLY A 361 6.03 -51.94 4.71
N THR A 362 5.44 -50.96 5.41
CA THR A 362 6.03 -49.63 5.61
C THR A 362 6.72 -49.59 6.97
N GLU A 363 8.01 -49.30 6.98
CA GLU A 363 8.79 -49.15 8.21
C GLU A 363 8.59 -47.74 8.79
N LEU A 364 8.09 -47.66 10.02
CA LEU A 364 7.81 -46.39 10.70
C LEU A 364 8.73 -46.25 11.91
N TRP A 365 9.55 -45.20 11.95
CA TRP A 365 10.46 -44.95 13.07
C TRP A 365 9.82 -43.94 14.02
N VAL A 366 9.64 -44.34 15.29
CA VAL A 366 9.03 -43.52 16.35
C VAL A 366 9.95 -43.44 17.56
N SER A 367 9.94 -42.30 18.26
CA SER A 367 10.80 -42.04 19.42
C SER A 367 10.45 -43.02 20.55
N ARG A 368 11.46 -43.60 21.23
CA ARG A 368 11.24 -44.61 22.28
C ARG A 368 10.26 -44.15 23.37
N GLU A 369 10.29 -42.87 23.71
CA GLU A 369 9.42 -42.25 24.74
C GLU A 369 7.92 -42.30 24.40
N MET A 370 7.54 -42.35 23.12
CA MET A 370 6.12 -42.49 22.72
C MET A 370 5.58 -43.92 22.90
N ILE A 371 6.45 -44.91 23.09
CA ILE A 371 6.09 -46.33 23.15
C ILE A 371 6.03 -46.82 24.60
N GLU A 372 6.79 -46.20 25.51
CA GLU A 372 6.79 -46.57 26.93
C GLU A 372 5.51 -46.07 27.61
N PRO A 373 4.76 -46.92 28.34
CA PRO A 373 3.61 -46.48 29.09
C PRO A 373 4.06 -45.60 30.27
N GLU A 374 3.50 -44.40 30.39
CA GLU A 374 3.77 -43.51 31.53
C GLU A 374 3.48 -44.22 32.87
N ASP A 375 4.39 -44.09 33.83
CA ASP A 375 4.24 -44.65 35.16
C ASP A 375 2.97 -44.11 35.82
N ARG A 376 2.13 -45.02 36.33
CA ARG A 376 0.91 -44.66 37.05
C ARG A 376 1.28 -43.91 38.33
N ILE A 377 0.93 -42.63 38.37
CA ILE A 377 1.00 -41.82 39.58
C ILE A 377 -0.12 -42.31 40.52
N GLU A 378 0.24 -43.00 41.60
CA GLU A 378 -0.69 -43.34 42.68
C GLU A 378 -0.94 -42.08 43.52
N PHE A 379 -2.18 -41.58 43.50
CA PHE A 379 -2.60 -40.46 44.34
C PHE A 379 -3.06 -40.99 45.71
N GLU A 380 -2.39 -40.57 46.79
CA GLU A 380 -2.88 -40.79 48.15
C GLU A 380 -4.02 -39.81 48.50
N GLU A 381 -5.06 -40.28 49.19
CA GLU A 381 -6.31 -39.55 49.51
C GLU A 381 -6.12 -38.17 50.16
N HIS A 382 -4.96 -37.91 50.76
CA HIS A 382 -4.68 -36.68 51.49
C HIS A 382 -4.42 -35.45 50.60
N ASN A 383 -4.17 -35.63 49.30
CA ASN A 383 -3.88 -34.54 48.36
C ASN A 383 -5.04 -34.19 47.41
N SER A 384 -6.19 -34.87 47.49
CA SER A 384 -7.31 -34.67 46.55
C SER A 384 -8.31 -33.59 46.96
N ALA A 385 -8.12 -32.92 48.10
CA ALA A 385 -9.12 -32.05 48.72
C ALA A 385 -8.73 -30.57 48.83
N GLU A 386 -7.73 -30.12 48.09
CA GLU A 386 -7.27 -28.73 48.15
C GLU A 386 -7.40 -28.03 46.79
N LEU A 387 -8.61 -27.97 46.19
CA LEU A 387 -8.95 -26.89 45.24
C LEU A 387 -10.44 -26.82 44.81
N ILE A 388 -11.42 -26.83 45.72
CA ILE A 388 -12.77 -26.33 45.37
C ILE A 388 -13.42 -25.63 46.57
N HIS A 389 -13.29 -24.31 46.64
CA HIS A 389 -14.20 -23.45 47.37
C HIS A 389 -14.70 -22.36 46.41
N ASP A 390 -15.93 -22.55 45.94
CA ASP A 390 -16.68 -21.55 45.18
C ASP A 390 -17.64 -20.89 46.18
N GLU A 391 -17.37 -19.63 46.54
CA GLU A 391 -18.19 -18.85 47.46
C GLU A 391 -19.50 -18.46 46.76
N VAL A 392 -20.55 -19.25 46.99
CA VAL A 392 -21.92 -18.84 46.66
C VAL A 392 -22.42 -17.91 47.75
N GLY A 393 -22.45 -16.61 47.45
CA GLY A 393 -23.09 -15.60 48.30
C GLY A 393 -24.59 -15.86 48.44
N LEU A 394 -25.03 -16.16 49.66
CA LEU A 394 -26.43 -16.14 50.05
C LEU A 394 -26.67 -14.88 50.88
N ASP A 395 -27.44 -13.95 50.32
CA ASP A 395 -28.01 -12.82 51.06
C ASP A 395 -29.06 -13.33 52.06
N LEU A 396 -28.86 -13.04 53.34
CA LEU A 396 -29.92 -12.97 54.38
C LEU A 396 -29.54 -11.97 55.48
#